data_AF-A0A9X8VLF3-F1
#
_entry.id   AF-A0A9X8VLF3-F1
#
_cell.length_a   1.000
_cell.length_b   1.000
_cell.length_c   1.000
_cell.angle_alpha   90.00
_cell.angle_beta   90.00
_cell.angle_gamma   90.00
#
_symmetry.space_group_name_H-M   'P 1'
#
loop_
_entity.id
_entity.type
_entity.pdbx_description
1 polymer ?
#
loop_
_entity_poly.entity_id
_entity_poly.type
_entity_poly.pdbx_seq_one_letter_code
_entity_poly.pdbx_strand_id
1 'polypeptide(L)'
;ADFEAMNRSADVVLANPQVRLVVLSASAGVTNLLVALAEGCEADKRNYQLDEIRRIQYAILDRLAAPAVIRDEIDRLLENIAMLSEAASLATSTALTDELVSHGELMSTLLFVEILRARNVQAEWF
;
A
#
# COMPACT_ATOMS: atom_id res chain seq x y z
N ALA A 1 5.88 0.79 7.04
CA ALA A 1 7.10 1.25 6.35
C ALA A 1 6.83 2.69 5.97
N ASP A 2 7.82 3.57 6.08
CA ASP A 2 7.69 4.99 5.76
C ASP A 2 8.58 5.36 4.58
N PHE A 3 8.48 6.61 4.12
CA PHE A 3 9.25 7.12 3.00
C PHE A 3 10.77 6.94 3.20
N GLU A 4 11.28 7.15 4.41
CA GLU A 4 12.71 7.00 4.70
C GLU A 4 13.15 5.55 4.61
N ALA A 5 12.35 4.62 5.14
CA ALA A 5 12.61 3.20 5.04
C ALA A 5 12.65 2.73 3.58
N MET A 6 11.68 3.17 2.76
CA MET A 6 11.67 2.86 1.34
C MET A 6 12.88 3.45 0.61
N ASN A 7 13.31 4.67 0.95
CA ASN A 7 14.52 5.27 0.38
C ASN A 7 15.78 4.47 0.75
N ARG A 8 15.92 4.02 1.99
CA ARG A 8 17.02 3.12 2.40
C ARG A 8 16.99 1.79 1.65
N SER A 9 15.80 1.21 1.46
CA SER A 9 15.64 0.00 0.64
C SER A 9 16.03 0.25 -0.83
N ALA A 10 15.68 1.41 -1.39
CA ALA A 10 16.12 1.81 -2.72
C ALA A 10 17.65 1.95 -2.81
N ASP A 11 18.32 2.48 -1.79
CA ASP A 11 19.78 2.55 -1.75
C ASP A 11 20.43 1.16 -1.87
N VAL A 12 19.88 0.16 -1.18
CA VAL A 12 20.36 -1.24 -1.26
C VAL A 12 20.15 -1.83 -2.66
N VAL A 13 18.98 -1.58 -3.26
CA VAL A 13 18.68 -2.03 -4.64
C VAL A 13 19.66 -1.41 -5.64
N LEU A 14 19.91 -0.12 -5.54
CA LEU A 14 20.77 0.62 -6.48
C LEU A 14 22.26 0.36 -6.27
N ALA A 15 22.66 -0.12 -5.08
CA ALA A 15 24.05 -0.51 -4.81
C ALA A 15 24.49 -1.75 -5.62
N ASN A 16 23.55 -2.55 -6.13
CA ASN A 16 23.86 -3.72 -6.94
C ASN A 16 23.15 -3.67 -8.30
N PRO A 17 23.86 -3.36 -9.40
CA PRO A 17 23.26 -3.25 -10.74
C PRO A 17 22.71 -4.59 -11.30
N GLN A 18 23.02 -5.72 -10.66
CA GLN A 18 22.44 -7.02 -11.03
C GLN A 18 21.02 -7.23 -10.49
N VAL A 19 20.55 -6.40 -9.56
CA VAL A 19 19.18 -6.48 -9.06
C VAL A 19 18.22 -5.98 -10.15
N ARG A 20 17.45 -6.91 -10.72
CA ARG A 20 16.50 -6.64 -11.82
C ARG A 20 15.04 -6.85 -11.42
N LEU A 21 14.80 -7.47 -10.26
CA LEU A 21 13.49 -7.73 -9.69
C LEU A 21 13.54 -7.42 -8.20
N VAL A 22 12.54 -6.70 -7.70
CA VAL A 22 12.37 -6.37 -6.28
C VAL A 22 11.00 -6.86 -5.86
N VAL A 23 10.94 -7.64 -4.79
CA VAL A 23 9.68 -8.12 -4.19
C VAL A 23 9.52 -7.41 -2.86
N LEU A 24 8.34 -6.85 -2.63
CA LEU A 24 8.02 -6.10 -1.42
C LEU A 24 6.81 -6.71 -0.73
N SER A 25 6.82 -6.63 0.58
CA SER A 25 5.60 -6.80 1.39
C SER A 25 4.86 -5.46 1.52
N ALA A 26 3.67 -5.52 2.08
CA ALA A 26 2.94 -4.32 2.49
C ALA A 26 3.76 -3.47 3.47
N SER A 27 3.46 -2.17 3.50
CA SER A 27 4.03 -1.28 4.52
C SER A 27 3.71 -1.80 5.93
N ALA A 28 4.72 -1.88 6.80
CA ALA A 28 4.55 -2.28 8.20
C ALA A 28 3.29 -1.69 8.86
N GLY A 29 2.47 -2.55 9.46
CA GLY A 29 1.17 -2.22 10.06
C GLY A 29 -0.03 -2.42 9.14
N VAL A 30 0.13 -2.26 7.82
CA VAL A 30 -0.98 -2.29 6.86
C VAL A 30 -1.64 -3.67 6.75
N THR A 31 -0.85 -4.75 6.68
CA THR A 31 -1.41 -6.12 6.63
C THR A 31 -2.32 -6.41 7.82
N ASN A 32 -1.91 -6.02 9.04
CA ASN A 32 -2.72 -6.26 10.23
C ASN A 32 -4.03 -5.46 10.22
N LEU A 33 -4.00 -4.24 9.71
CA LEU A 33 -5.21 -3.43 9.54
C LEU A 33 -6.16 -4.06 8.51
N LEU A 34 -5.63 -4.53 7.37
CA LEU A 34 -6.40 -5.19 6.32
C LEU A 34 -7.01 -6.52 6.78
N VAL A 35 -6.25 -7.35 7.51
CA VAL A 35 -6.79 -8.58 8.11
C VAL A 35 -7.93 -8.27 9.06
N ALA A 36 -7.77 -7.27 9.92
CA ALA A 36 -8.81 -6.90 10.87
C ALA A 36 -10.06 -6.27 10.21
N LEU A 37 -9.91 -5.65 9.03
CA LEU A 37 -11.04 -5.25 8.19
C LEU A 37 -11.74 -6.47 7.58
N ALA A 38 -10.96 -7.45 7.10
CA ALA A 38 -11.48 -8.67 6.46
C ALA A 38 -12.21 -9.62 7.42
N GLU A 39 -11.89 -9.57 8.71
CA GLU A 39 -12.64 -10.28 9.77
C GLU A 39 -14.06 -9.73 9.97
N GLY A 40 -14.38 -8.57 9.39
CA GLY A 40 -15.63 -7.86 9.59
C GLY A 40 -15.64 -7.11 10.93
N CYS A 41 -15.94 -5.82 10.89
CA CYS A 41 -16.02 -4.99 12.10
C CYS A 41 -17.11 -3.94 12.00
N GLU A 42 -17.52 -3.41 13.16
CA GLU A 42 -18.47 -2.30 13.26
C GLU A 42 -17.94 -1.01 12.63
N ALA A 43 -18.85 -0.10 12.27
CA ALA A 43 -18.53 1.09 11.47
C ALA A 43 -17.41 1.95 12.05
N ASP A 44 -17.42 2.20 13.37
CA ASP A 44 -16.41 3.05 14.01
C ASP A 44 -15.00 2.42 13.94
N LYS A 45 -14.91 1.12 14.23
CA LYS A 45 -13.64 0.38 14.12
C LYS A 45 -13.16 0.29 12.67
N ARG A 46 -14.09 0.09 11.73
CA ARG A 46 -13.80 0.06 10.29
C ARG A 46 -13.23 1.39 9.80
N ASN A 47 -13.88 2.50 10.14
CA ASN A 47 -13.43 3.85 9.79
C ASN A 47 -12.04 4.16 10.38
N TYR A 48 -11.81 3.82 11.65
CA TYR A 48 -10.50 3.98 12.27
C TYR A 48 -9.40 3.22 11.52
N GLN A 49 -9.65 1.97 11.15
CA GLN A 49 -8.68 1.16 10.41
C GLN A 49 -8.41 1.71 9.00
N LEU A 50 -9.46 2.15 8.29
CA LEU A 50 -9.34 2.78 6.98
C LEU A 50 -8.52 4.08 7.05
N ASP A 51 -8.77 4.91 8.06
CA ASP A 51 -8.02 6.15 8.27
C ASP A 51 -6.56 5.89 8.61
N GLU A 52 -6.24 4.86 9.39
CA GLU A 52 -4.86 4.48 9.66
C GLU A 52 -4.13 3.96 8.41
N ILE A 53 -4.80 3.17 7.57
CA ILE A 53 -4.23 2.74 6.28
C ILE A 53 -3.96 3.98 5.42
N ARG A 54 -4.94 4.88 5.25
CA ARG A 54 -4.81 6.12 4.48
C ARG A 54 -3.65 6.95 5.01
N ARG A 55 -3.55 7.16 6.32
CA ARG A 55 -2.48 7.93 6.97
C ARG A 55 -1.10 7.36 6.64
N ILE A 56 -0.94 6.04 6.66
CA ILE A 56 0.33 5.38 6.31
C ILE A 56 0.71 5.64 4.85
N GLN A 57 -0.24 5.48 3.91
CA GLN A 57 0.05 5.69 2.49
C GLN A 57 0.36 7.16 2.19
N TYR A 58 -0.43 8.07 2.77
CA TYR A 58 -0.29 9.51 2.55
C TYR A 58 1.01 10.07 3.13
N ALA A 59 1.49 9.53 4.25
CA ALA A 59 2.80 9.88 4.81
C ALA A 59 3.97 9.59 3.83
N ILE A 60 3.78 8.69 2.87
CA ILE A 60 4.72 8.40 1.79
C ILE A 60 4.43 9.29 0.58
N LEU A 61 3.16 9.33 0.12
CA LEU A 61 2.73 10.11 -1.05
C LEU A 61 3.09 11.59 -0.96
N ASP A 62 2.85 12.21 0.19
CA ASP A 62 3.04 13.66 0.37
C ASP A 62 4.52 14.09 0.31
N ARG A 63 5.43 13.11 0.30
CA ARG A 63 6.87 13.33 0.16
C ARG A 63 7.38 13.08 -1.28
N LEU A 64 6.52 12.62 -2.19
CA LEU A 64 6.86 12.42 -3.60
C LEU A 64 6.75 13.74 -4.38
N ALA A 65 7.67 13.94 -5.34
CA ALA A 65 7.77 15.20 -6.09
C ALA A 65 6.66 15.39 -7.15
N ALA A 66 6.04 14.31 -7.65
CA ALA A 66 5.03 14.36 -8.70
C ALA A 66 3.86 13.40 -8.42
N PRO A 67 2.99 13.70 -7.43
CA PRO A 67 2.08 12.71 -6.87
C PRO A 67 0.75 12.54 -7.63
N ALA A 68 0.39 13.35 -8.64
CA ALA A 68 -0.99 13.39 -9.14
C ALA A 68 -1.52 12.01 -9.61
N VAL A 69 -0.80 11.36 -10.53
CA VAL A 69 -1.23 10.06 -11.09
C VAL A 69 -1.21 8.95 -10.03
N ILE A 70 -0.17 8.91 -9.19
CA ILE A 70 -0.05 7.89 -8.14
C ILE A 70 -1.05 8.12 -7.00
N ARG A 71 -1.41 9.37 -6.70
CA ARG A 71 -2.43 9.72 -5.72
C ARG A 71 -3.79 9.18 -6.13
N ASP A 72 -4.19 9.42 -7.38
CA ASP A 72 -5.46 8.91 -7.91
C ASP A 72 -5.54 7.38 -7.82
N GLU A 73 -4.43 6.69 -8.10
CA GLU A 73 -4.37 5.24 -8.01
C GLU A 73 -4.42 4.73 -6.56
N ILE A 74 -3.72 5.39 -5.62
CA ILE A 74 -3.82 5.04 -4.19
C ILE A 74 -5.23 5.32 -3.66
N ASP A 75 -5.86 6.42 -4.05
CA ASP A 75 -7.22 6.74 -3.65
C ASP A 75 -8.22 5.69 -4.17
N ARG A 76 -8.07 5.27 -5.43
CA ARG A 76 -8.85 4.16 -6.00
C ARG A 76 -8.70 2.86 -5.21
N LEU A 77 -7.48 2.53 -4.79
CA LEU A 77 -7.23 1.34 -3.97
C LEU A 77 -7.84 1.47 -2.57
N LEU A 78 -7.77 2.66 -1.95
CA LEU A 78 -8.38 2.93 -0.65
C LEU A 78 -9.92 2.86 -0.72
N GLU A 79 -10.53 3.36 -1.79
CA GLU A 79 -11.97 3.23 -2.05
C GLU A 79 -12.39 1.76 -2.20
N ASN A 80 -11.61 0.97 -2.93
CA ASN A 80 -11.85 -0.47 -3.05
C ASN A 80 -11.76 -1.17 -1.69
N ILE A 81 -10.74 -0.87 -0.89
CA ILE A 81 -10.61 -1.41 0.48
C ILE A 81 -11.84 -1.04 1.32
N ALA A 82 -12.33 0.20 1.22
CA ALA A 82 -13.52 0.62 1.94
C ALA A 82 -14.74 -0.21 1.51
N MET A 83 -14.99 -0.39 0.21
CA MET A 83 -16.09 -1.21 -0.31
C MET A 83 -15.98 -2.68 0.15
N LEU A 84 -14.79 -3.28 0.05
CA LEU A 84 -14.56 -4.66 0.45
C LEU A 84 -14.72 -4.84 1.97
N SER A 85 -14.30 -3.86 2.77
CA SER A 85 -14.47 -3.89 4.22
C SER A 85 -15.94 -3.76 4.65
N GLU A 86 -16.76 -3.02 3.90
CA GLU A 86 -18.21 -2.98 4.09
C GLU A 86 -18.82 -4.35 3.80
N ALA A 87 -18.43 -4.98 2.68
CA ALA A 87 -18.87 -6.33 2.34
C ALA A 87 -18.47 -7.35 3.42
N ALA A 88 -17.24 -7.25 3.94
CA ALA A 88 -16.73 -8.12 5.01
C ALA A 88 -17.54 -7.98 6.30
N SER A 89 -18.10 -6.79 6.58
CA SER A 89 -18.99 -6.60 7.74
C SER A 89 -20.32 -7.36 7.65
N LEU A 90 -20.73 -7.76 6.43
CA LEU A 90 -21.93 -8.54 6.18
C LEU A 90 -21.63 -10.03 6.05
N ALA A 91 -20.56 -10.39 5.33
CA ALA A 91 -20.14 -11.76 5.11
C ALA A 91 -18.63 -11.84 4.87
N THR A 92 -17.96 -12.74 5.58
CA THR A 92 -16.53 -12.99 5.42
C THR A 92 -16.25 -14.25 4.62
N SER A 93 -15.13 -14.27 3.92
CA SER A 93 -14.63 -15.47 3.22
C SER A 93 -13.12 -15.37 3.06
N THR A 94 -12.45 -16.51 2.89
CA THR A 94 -10.99 -16.53 2.65
C THR A 94 -10.63 -15.75 1.39
N ALA A 95 -11.44 -15.87 0.33
CA ALA A 95 -11.24 -15.11 -0.90
C ALA A 95 -11.34 -13.58 -0.69
N LEU A 96 -12.28 -13.12 0.13
CA LEU A 96 -12.41 -11.70 0.48
C LEU A 96 -11.23 -11.23 1.34
N THR A 97 -10.75 -12.07 2.25
CA THR A 97 -9.55 -11.77 3.05
C THR A 97 -8.32 -11.64 2.17
N ASP A 98 -8.10 -12.58 1.25
CA ASP A 98 -6.96 -12.54 0.34
C ASP A 98 -7.00 -11.28 -0.54
N GLU A 99 -8.17 -10.95 -1.09
CA GLU A 99 -8.37 -9.73 -1.88
C GLU A 99 -8.05 -8.48 -1.06
N LEU A 100 -8.62 -8.32 0.13
CA LEU A 100 -8.36 -7.17 1.00
C LEU A 100 -6.87 -7.04 1.35
N VAL A 101 -6.25 -8.14 1.77
CA VAL A 101 -4.85 -8.13 2.23
C VAL A 101 -3.88 -7.82 1.09
N SER A 102 -4.17 -8.28 -0.13
CA SER A 102 -3.34 -8.01 -1.32
C SER A 102 -3.14 -6.52 -1.60
N HIS A 103 -4.13 -5.67 -1.26
CA HIS A 103 -4.05 -4.24 -1.48
C HIS A 103 -2.88 -3.58 -0.73
N GLY A 104 -2.45 -4.17 0.39
CA GLY A 104 -1.29 -3.68 1.14
C GLY A 104 0.00 -3.73 0.32
N GLU A 105 0.18 -4.81 -0.45
CA GLU A 105 1.35 -5.03 -1.32
C GLU A 105 1.22 -4.25 -2.62
N LEU A 106 0.01 -4.14 -3.19
CA LEU A 106 -0.25 -3.28 -4.35
C LEU A 106 0.15 -1.82 -4.05
N MET A 107 -0.30 -1.26 -2.93
CA MET A 107 0.04 0.11 -2.55
C MET A 107 1.55 0.29 -2.30
N SER A 108 2.20 -0.64 -1.58
CA SER A 108 3.62 -0.49 -1.25
C SER A 108 4.53 -0.58 -2.48
N THR A 109 4.20 -1.47 -3.43
CA THR A 109 4.94 -1.64 -4.68
C THR A 109 4.77 -0.46 -5.63
N LEU A 110 3.54 0.06 -5.78
CA LEU A 110 3.28 1.27 -6.57
C LEU A 110 4.09 2.47 -6.04
N LEU A 111 4.04 2.71 -4.72
CA LEU A 111 4.79 3.80 -4.09
C LEU A 111 6.31 3.64 -4.24
N PHE A 112 6.82 2.42 -4.14
CA PHE A 112 8.25 2.16 -4.27
C PHE A 112 8.77 2.42 -5.69
N VAL A 113 7.98 2.10 -6.72
CA VAL A 113 8.30 2.43 -8.11
C VAL A 113 8.45 3.94 -8.29
N GLU A 114 7.55 4.74 -7.69
CA GLU A 114 7.65 6.20 -7.75
C GLU A 114 8.88 6.75 -6.99
N ILE A 115 9.30 6.12 -5.90
CA ILE A 115 10.55 6.46 -5.22
C ILE A 115 11.77 6.22 -6.12
N LEU A 116 11.79 5.12 -6.87
CA LEU A 116 12.85 4.85 -7.84
C LEU A 116 12.83 5.87 -8.99
N ARG A 117 11.64 6.18 -9.52
CA ARG A 117 11.47 7.16 -10.61
C ARG A 117 11.89 8.57 -10.20
N ALA A 118 11.57 8.98 -8.96
CA ALA A 118 12.03 10.27 -8.41
C ALA A 118 13.55 10.40 -8.34
N ARG A 119 14.28 9.27 -8.36
CA ARG A 119 15.74 9.19 -8.40
C ARG A 119 16.30 9.01 -9.82
N ASN A 120 15.48 9.24 -10.85
CA ASN A 120 15.80 9.02 -12.27
C ASN A 120 16.16 7.56 -12.61
N VAL A 121 15.60 6.60 -11.87
CA VAL A 121 15.77 5.17 -12.15
C VAL A 121 14.58 4.68 -12.98
N GLN A 122 14.86 4.02 -14.11
CA GLN A 122 13.83 3.37 -14.89
C GLN A 122 13.32 2.13 -14.14
N ALA A 123 12.10 2.21 -13.63
CA ALA A 123 11.40 1.14 -12.95
C ALA A 123 9.99 1.00 -13.48
N GLU A 124 9.56 -0.26 -13.65
CA GLU A 124 8.23 -0.64 -14.09
C GLU A 124 7.58 -1.48 -12.99
N TRP A 125 6.30 -1.22 -12.76
CA TRP A 125 5.48 -2.00 -11.84
C TRP A 125 4.97 -3.24 -12.59
N PHE A 126 4.99 -4.41 -11.94
CA PHE A 126 4.63 -5.71 -12.51
C PHE A 126 3.70 -6.44 -11.55
#